data_AF-M1AFA2-F1
#
_entry.id   AF-M1AFA2-F1
#
_cell.length_a   1.000
_cell.length_b   1.000
_cell.length_c   1.000
_cell.angle_alpha   90.00
_cell.angle_beta   90.00
_cell.angle_gamma   90.00
#
_symmetry.space_group_name_H-M   'P 1'
#
loop_
_entity.id
_entity.type
_entity.pdbx_description
1 polymer ?
#
loop_
_entity_poly.entity_id
_entity_poly.type
_entity_poly.pdbx_seq_one_letter_code
_entity_poly.pdbx_strand_id
1 'polypeptide(L)' 'MGLKVIKSLTFHTTRRKFGPFGEELGTYFTSSTTEGKVVGFHGRSGMYLDAIGVHMQHWLGNQRTSKNPLMKMFH' A
#
# COMPACT_ATOMS: atom_id res chain seq x y z
N MET A 1 -2.86 7.30 -29.72
CA MET A 1 -2.90 6.63 -28.40
C MET A 1 -1.65 7.04 -27.63
N GLY A 2 -1.79 7.70 -26.48
CA GLY A 2 -0.63 8.11 -25.67
C GLY A 2 0.01 6.93 -24.93
N LEU A 3 1.28 7.07 -24.54
CA LEU A 3 1.98 6.08 -23.71
C LEU A 3 1.25 5.96 -22.36
N LYS A 4 0.98 4.72 -21.94
CA LYS A 4 0.34 4.43 -20.64
C LYS A 4 1.43 4.28 -19.57
N VAL A 5 1.75 5.40 -18.93
CA VAL A 5 2.81 5.51 -17.93
C VAL A 5 2.29 6.20 -16.66
N ILE A 6 2.96 5.97 -15.53
CA ILE A 6 2.74 6.71 -14.30
C ILE A 6 3.26 8.13 -14.51
N LYS A 7 2.36 9.12 -14.38
CA LYS A 7 2.70 10.53 -14.60
C LYS A 7 3.01 11.30 -13.32
N SER A 8 2.47 10.86 -12.19
CA SER A 8 2.70 11.46 -10.89
C SER A 8 2.60 10.43 -9.77
N LEU A 9 3.41 10.60 -8.73
CA LEU A 9 3.32 9.86 -7.48
C LEU A 9 3.34 10.82 -6.29
N THR A 10 2.48 10.54 -5.32
CA THR A 10 2.50 11.18 -4.01
C THR A 10 2.64 10.10 -2.94
N PHE A 11 3.64 10.24 -2.08
CA PHE A 11 3.85 9.33 -0.95
C PHE A 11 3.19 9.89 0.30
N HIS A 12 2.23 9.14 0.83
CA HIS A 12 1.55 9.47 2.08
C HIS A 12 2.25 8.75 3.23
N THR A 13 2.68 9.51 4.23
CA THR A 13 3.22 8.98 5.49
C THR A 13 2.34 9.44 6.65
N THR A 14 2.56 8.89 7.84
CA THR A 14 1.85 9.29 9.06
C THR A 14 2.09 10.75 9.45
N ARG A 15 3.19 11.36 9.01
CA ARG A 15 3.56 12.74 9.36
C ARG A 15 3.18 13.75 8.29
N ARG A 16 3.39 13.39 7.02
CA ARG A 16 3.12 14.30 5.89
C ARG A 16 3.01 13.57 4.56
N LYS A 17 2.59 14.34 3.55
CA LYS A 17 2.59 13.94 2.14
C LYS A 17 3.88 14.46 1.47
N PHE A 18 4.40 13.68 0.53
CA PHE A 18 5.55 14.04 -0.31
C PHE A 18 5.16 13.90 -1.77
N GLY A 19 5.25 15.00 -2.53
CA GLY A 19 4.78 15.08 -3.91
C GLY A 19 3.68 16.14 -4.09
N PRO A 20 3.00 16.16 -5.25
CA PRO A 20 3.18 15.22 -6.36
C PRO A 20 4.57 15.33 -7.00
N PHE A 21 5.15 14.18 -7.35
CA PHE A 21 6.34 14.12 -8.19
C PHE A 21 5.93 13.80 -9.62
N GLY A 22 5.89 14.84 -10.46
CA GLY A 22 5.36 14.77 -11.83
C GLY A 22 4.05 15.55 -11.97
N GLU A 23 3.32 15.30 -13.06
CA GLU A 23 2.07 16.00 -13.38
C GLU A 23 0.86 15.09 -13.13
N GLU A 24 -0.09 15.57 -12.33
CA GLU A 24 -1.32 14.87 -12.00
C GLU A 24 -2.32 14.91 -13.17
N LEU A 25 -2.05 14.11 -14.21
CA LEU A 25 -2.86 14.03 -15.42
C LEU A 25 -3.34 12.59 -15.68
N GLY A 26 -4.61 12.44 -16.07
CA GLY A 26 -5.19 11.15 -16.46
C GLY A 26 -5.93 10.44 -15.32
N THR A 27 -5.79 9.12 -15.23
CA THR A 27 -6.51 8.30 -14.24
C THR A 27 -5.72 8.21 -12.93
N TYR A 28 -6.36 8.65 -11.85
CA TYR A 28 -5.80 8.59 -10.51
C TYR A 28 -5.90 7.17 -9.93
N PHE A 29 -4.95 6.82 -9.07
CA PHE A 29 -4.92 5.55 -8.34
C PHE A 29 -4.35 5.77 -6.93
N THR A 30 -4.64 4.83 -6.02
CA THR A 30 -4.04 4.76 -4.69
C THR A 30 -3.85 3.30 -4.30
N SER A 31 -2.87 3.04 -3.46
CA SER A 31 -2.79 1.74 -2.75
C SER A 31 -3.97 1.61 -1.77
N SER A 32 -4.34 0.38 -1.41
CA SER A 32 -5.32 0.11 -0.37
C SER A 32 -4.93 0.77 0.96
N THR A 33 -5.90 1.40 1.61
CA THR A 33 -5.75 2.12 2.89
C THR A 33 -5.62 1.12 4.03
N THR A 34 -4.49 0.42 4.11
CA THR A 34 -4.21 -0.52 5.19
C THR A 34 -3.23 0.09 6.17
N GLU A 35 -3.51 -0.07 7.47
CA GLU A 35 -2.59 0.34 8.53
C GLU A 35 -1.34 -0.52 8.44
N GLY A 36 -0.21 0.12 8.18
CA GLY A 36 1.05 -0.57 7.98
C GLY A 36 2.17 0.36 7.58
N LYS A 37 3.26 -0.28 7.16
CA LYS A 37 4.45 0.37 6.62
C LYS A 37 4.72 -0.21 5.24
N VAL A 38 5.00 0.64 4.26
CA VAL A 38 5.58 0.20 2.99
C VAL A 38 7.00 -0.29 3.26
N VAL A 39 7.29 -1.55 2.93
CA VAL A 39 8.60 -2.19 3.13
C VAL A 39 9.34 -2.48 1.84
N GLY A 40 8.66 -2.33 0.70
CA GLY A 40 9.27 -2.48 -0.62
C GLY A 40 8.34 -2.06 -1.74
N PHE A 41 8.89 -1.95 -2.93
CA PHE A 41 8.19 -1.64 -4.16
C PHE A 41 8.49 -2.72 -5.20
N HIS A 42 7.54 -2.94 -6.10
CA HIS A 42 7.75 -3.73 -7.31
C HIS A 42 7.08 -3.01 -8.49
N GLY A 43 7.46 -3.33 -9.71
CA GLY A 43 6.91 -2.63 -10.86
C GLY A 43 7.51 -3.08 -12.19
N ARG A 44 7.21 -2.30 -13.23
CA ARG A 44 7.78 -2.42 -14.56
C ARG A 44 8.14 -1.05 -15.10
N SER A 45 9.24 -0.97 -15.83
CA SER A 45 9.73 0.26 -16.44
C SER A 45 10.39 -0.01 -17.78
N GLY A 46 10.31 0.97 -18.66
CA GLY A 46 11.14 1.11 -19.86
C GLY A 46 11.85 2.46 -19.83
N MET A 47 11.53 3.34 -20.79
CA MET A 47 11.97 4.74 -20.76
C MET A 47 11.32 5.54 -19.61
N TYR A 48 10.15 5.09 -19.15
CA TYR A 48 9.37 5.66 -18.06
C TYR A 48 8.91 4.58 -17.08
N LEU A 49 8.27 4.98 -15.98
CA LEU A 49 7.64 4.05 -15.05
C LEU A 49 6.25 3.64 -15.58
N ASP A 50 6.09 2.37 -15.96
CA ASP A 50 4.86 1.88 -16.57
C ASP A 50 3.86 1.39 -15.52
N ALA A 51 4.35 0.78 -14.45
CA ALA A 51 3.55 0.27 -13.35
C ALA A 51 4.34 0.22 -12.04
N ILE A 52 3.65 0.46 -10.93
CA ILE A 52 4.21 0.37 -9.58
C ILE A 52 3.19 -0.25 -8.62
N GLY A 53 3.69 -1.11 -7.75
CA GLY A 53 2.98 -1.68 -6.63
C GLY A 53 3.83 -1.61 -5.37
N VAL A 54 3.19 -1.82 -4.22
CA VAL A 54 3.83 -1.74 -2.90
C VAL A 54 3.73 -3.08 -2.17
N HIS A 55 4.77 -3.42 -1.43
CA HIS A 55 4.73 -4.45 -0.41
C HIS A 55 4.50 -3.79 0.96
N MET A 56 3.41 -4.18 1.61
CA MET A 56 3.01 -3.65 2.91
C MET A 56 3.38 -4.65 4.00
N GLN A 57 4.05 -4.17 5.05
CA GLN A 57 4.03 -4.83 6.34
C GLN A 57 2.87 -4.24 7.12
N HIS A 58 1.86 -5.07 7.37
CA HIS A 58 0.71 -4.67 8.17
C HIS A 58 1.13 -4.60 9.63
N TRP A 59 0.70 -3.56 10.33
CA TRP A 59 0.76 -3.61 11.78
C TRP A 59 -0.16 -4.75 12.20
N LEU A 60 0.37 -5.71 12.97
CA LEU A 60 -0.46 -6.72 13.61
C LEU A 60 -1.32 -5.97 14.63
N GLY A 61 -2.41 -5.36 14.17
CA GLY A 61 -3.42 -4.79 15.04
C GLY A 61 -3.86 -5.91 15.96
N ASN A 62 -3.43 -5.83 17.22
CA ASN A 62 -3.85 -6.61 18.37
C ASN A 62 -4.61 -7.90 17.98
N GLN A 63 -3.95 -8.86 17.36
CA GLN A 63 -4.45 -10.23 17.37
C GLN A 63 -4.26 -10.65 18.83
N ARG A 64 -5.23 -10.28 19.68
CA ARG A 64 -5.72 -11.24 20.66
C ARG A 64 -6.07 -12.44 19.81
N THR A 65 -5.08 -13.30 19.57
CA THR A 65 -5.38 -14.68 19.31
C THR A 65 -6.31 -15.02 20.45
N SER A 66 -7.59 -15.24 20.15
CA SER A 66 -8.46 -15.99 21.01
C SER A 66 -7.82 -17.38 21.09
N LYS A 67 -6.71 -17.49 21.82
CA LYS A 67 -6.17 -18.73 22.32
C LYS A 67 -7.05 -19.05 23.51
N ASN A 68 -8.22 -19.55 23.13
CA ASN A 68 -9.05 -20.57 23.75
C ASN A 68 -10.53 -20.18 23.61
N PRO A 69 -11.31 -20.80 22.71
CA PRO A 69 -12.62 -21.23 23.16
C PRO A 69 -12.31 -22.24 24.26
N LEU A 70 -12.37 -21.77 25.51
CA LEU A 70 -12.33 -22.63 26.68
C LEU A 70 -13.36 -23.72 26.40
N MET A 71 -12.90 -24.92 26.07
CA MET A 71 -13.78 -26.05 25.87
C MET A 71 -14.55 -26.21 27.17
N LYS A 72 -15.85 -25.92 27.11
CA LYS A 72 -16.81 -26.45 28.07
C LYS A 72 -16.65 -27.96 28.08
N MET A 73 -16.02 -28.49 29.11
CA MET A 73 -16.28 -29.83 29.63
C MET A 73 -15.65 -29.97 31.02
N PHE A 74 -16.37 -30.69 31.91
CA PHE A 74 -16.15 -30.93 33.35
C PHE A 74 -16.53 -29.73 34.24
N HIS A 75 -17.57 -29.73 35.08
CA HIS A 75 -18.45 -30.76 35.66
C HIS A 75 -19.91 -30.29 35.59
#